data_AF-A0A6I9Z0A2-F1
#
_entry.id   AF-A0A6I9Z0A2-F1
#
_cell.length_a   1.000
_cell.length_b   1.000
_cell.length_c   1.000
_cell.angle_alpha   90.00
_cell.angle_beta   90.00
_cell.angle_gamma   90.00
#
_symmetry.space_group_name_H-M   'P 1'
#
loop_
_entity.id
_entity.type
_entity.pdbx_description
1 polymer ?
#
loop_
_entity_poly.entity_id
_entity_poly.type
_entity_poly.pdbx_seq_one_letter_code
_entity_poly.pdbx_strand_id
1 'polypeptide(L)'
;MKEVNIQMDDSYARQIFEQCDKSQTNTLEDEEIEVFYKILTERKEIDGIFSDHAEENPVMSLDLLVRFLQQEQREENAGPELALSLIEQYEPNKTVKRQKAMSKDGFQMYLLSADGNIFNKAHGQVYQDMTQPLSHYYISSSHNTYLMEDQLKGPSSTEAYIRALMKGCRCVELDCWDGPNAEPVIYHGYTFTSKILFSDAIKAIKNYAFKVRAAAFSSKPEDMLKFLKQLKGKILVKGKKLIAETEEVSDEDEAAEMEDETVKSEVEKKKLSDKLKLAKELSDTVIYCKSVHFQGFAEPQPHDEMYSFSEGKILKLAQESGIDLMHHNVQHLSRIYPAGWRTDSSNYNPVEMWNMGCQIVALNFQSRCSEMDIHQGRFQENGGCGYILKPEFLRDEQSKFNPKSITEGPWYSPKKFRVTIISGQQLPKVNKSKNSIVDPKVVVEIHGVSRDNGKNQTKVIDNNGFNPAWNETFEFEIDVPQLALVRFMVEDFDASTKNDFIGQFTAPFTSLKQGEFYYYFLGGSFFTQNTTVGSKRRGLFSRPVGVMEKFRVL
;
A
#
# COMPACT_ATOMS: atom_id res chain seq x y z
N MET A 1 -16.78 26.55 -15.05
CA MET A 1 -15.48 25.89 -15.25
C MET A 1 -14.63 25.86 -13.97
N LYS A 2 -14.09 27.00 -13.49
CA LYS A 2 -13.24 27.04 -12.27
C LYS A 2 -13.95 26.59 -10.99
N GLU A 3 -15.23 26.94 -10.83
CA GLU A 3 -16.03 26.57 -9.64
C GLU A 3 -16.31 25.07 -9.53
N VAL A 4 -16.22 24.33 -10.64
CA VAL A 4 -16.43 22.87 -10.70
C VAL A 4 -15.12 22.11 -10.94
N ASN A 5 -13.98 22.75 -10.68
CA ASN A 5 -12.62 22.20 -10.74
C ASN A 5 -12.23 21.60 -12.12
N ILE A 6 -12.70 22.21 -13.20
CA ILE A 6 -12.40 21.78 -14.57
C ILE A 6 -11.11 22.47 -15.05
N GLN A 7 -10.09 21.66 -15.33
CA GLN A 7 -8.79 22.11 -15.85
C GLN A 7 -8.66 21.67 -17.31
N MET A 8 -9.00 22.59 -18.21
CA MET A 8 -9.12 22.39 -19.65
C MET A 8 -8.44 23.55 -20.37
N ASP A 9 -7.99 23.30 -21.60
CA ASP A 9 -7.48 24.34 -22.48
C ASP A 9 -8.51 25.43 -22.76
N ASP A 10 -8.13 26.70 -22.53
CA ASP A 10 -9.00 27.85 -22.69
C ASP A 10 -9.46 28.00 -24.14
N SER A 11 -8.63 27.63 -25.12
CA SER A 11 -9.00 27.68 -26.54
C SER A 11 -10.00 26.59 -26.90
N TYR A 12 -9.86 25.39 -26.33
CA TYR A 12 -10.84 24.32 -26.47
C TYR A 12 -12.17 24.65 -25.79
N ALA A 13 -12.14 25.18 -24.56
CA ALA A 13 -13.34 25.65 -23.86
C ALA A 13 -14.04 26.76 -24.65
N ARG A 14 -13.27 27.68 -25.25
CA ARG A 14 -13.76 28.73 -26.14
C ARG A 14 -14.38 28.15 -27.42
N GLN A 15 -13.77 27.12 -28.01
CA GLN A 15 -14.30 26.45 -29.19
C GLN A 15 -15.65 25.77 -28.91
N ILE A 16 -15.79 25.07 -27.78
CA ILE A 16 -17.09 24.48 -27.38
C ILE A 16 -18.12 25.59 -27.12
N PHE A 17 -17.70 26.68 -26.48
CA PHE A 17 -18.57 27.84 -26.21
C PHE A 17 -19.12 28.41 -27.53
N GLU A 18 -18.25 28.65 -28.51
CA GLU A 18 -18.64 29.18 -29.82
C GLU A 18 -19.50 28.21 -30.63
N GLN A 19 -19.37 26.89 -30.42
CA GLN A 19 -20.28 25.91 -31.01
C GLN A 19 -21.68 25.95 -30.38
N CYS A 20 -21.79 26.34 -29.12
CA CYS A 20 -23.05 26.37 -28.38
C CYS A 20 -23.79 27.70 -28.54
N ASP A 21 -23.08 28.82 -28.70
CA ASP A 21 -23.63 30.17 -28.89
C ASP A 21 -24.20 30.34 -30.31
N LYS A 22 -25.44 29.90 -30.51
CA LYS A 22 -26.13 29.99 -31.82
C LYS A 22 -26.49 31.43 -32.15
N SER A 23 -26.70 32.28 -31.15
CA SER A 23 -27.03 33.70 -31.32
C SER A 23 -25.82 34.57 -31.69
N GLN A 24 -24.59 34.05 -31.54
CA GLN A 24 -23.33 34.75 -31.76
C GLN A 24 -23.21 36.03 -30.90
N THR A 25 -23.84 36.04 -29.74
CA THR A 25 -23.89 37.19 -28.83
C THR A 25 -22.72 37.20 -27.86
N ASN A 26 -21.85 36.19 -27.94
CA ASN A 26 -20.78 35.93 -27.00
C ASN A 26 -21.30 35.65 -25.58
N THR A 27 -22.49 35.05 -25.49
CA THR A 27 -23.18 34.63 -24.28
C THR A 27 -23.94 33.34 -24.58
N LEU A 28 -24.06 32.42 -23.61
CA LEU A 28 -24.92 31.24 -23.77
C LEU A 28 -26.27 31.48 -23.09
N GLU A 29 -27.35 31.22 -23.81
CA GLU A 29 -28.70 31.15 -23.23
C GLU A 29 -28.91 29.82 -22.48
N ASP A 30 -29.97 29.72 -21.67
CA ASP A 30 -30.17 28.58 -20.74
C ASP A 30 -30.09 27.20 -21.43
N GLU A 31 -30.73 27.03 -22.60
CA GLU A 31 -30.66 25.77 -23.37
C GLU A 31 -29.26 25.51 -23.93
N GLU A 32 -28.52 26.56 -24.30
CA GLU A 32 -27.16 26.46 -24.82
C GLU A 32 -26.14 26.13 -23.72
N ILE A 33 -26.40 26.58 -22.48
CA ILE A 33 -25.61 26.19 -21.30
C ILE A 33 -25.75 24.69 -21.02
N GLU A 34 -26.95 24.14 -21.14
CA GLU A 34 -27.17 22.69 -20.99
C GLU A 34 -26.40 21.90 -22.06
N VAL A 35 -26.47 22.35 -23.32
CA VAL A 35 -25.70 21.73 -24.42
C VAL A 35 -24.20 21.86 -24.20
N PHE A 36 -23.72 23.04 -23.80
CA PHE A 36 -22.32 23.29 -23.46
C PHE A 36 -21.83 22.35 -22.36
N TYR A 37 -22.59 22.24 -21.26
CA TYR A 37 -22.25 21.35 -20.15
C TYR A 37 -22.25 19.88 -20.59
N LYS A 38 -23.25 19.47 -21.39
CA LYS A 38 -23.35 18.12 -21.91
C LYS A 38 -22.15 17.76 -22.78
N ILE A 39 -21.75 18.63 -23.71
CA ILE A 39 -20.56 18.43 -24.56
C ILE A 39 -19.30 18.34 -23.70
N LEU A 40 -19.19 19.21 -22.69
CA LEU A 40 -18.05 19.24 -21.79
C LEU A 40 -17.90 17.90 -21.04
N THR A 41 -19.00 17.40 -20.48
CA THR A 41 -18.99 16.17 -19.66
C THR A 41 -19.25 14.89 -20.46
N GLU A 42 -19.34 14.98 -21.79
CA GLU A 42 -19.62 13.83 -22.65
C GLU A 42 -18.51 12.79 -22.54
N ARG A 43 -18.94 11.52 -22.48
CA ARG A 43 -18.06 10.36 -22.38
C ARG A 43 -18.37 9.39 -23.50
N LYS A 44 -17.78 9.66 -24.68
CA LYS A 44 -18.03 8.90 -25.91
C LYS A 44 -17.71 7.41 -25.77
N GLU A 45 -16.73 7.07 -24.95
CA GLU A 45 -16.41 5.69 -24.61
C GLU A 45 -17.56 5.01 -23.87
N ILE A 46 -18.20 5.69 -22.91
CA ILE A 46 -19.37 5.15 -22.19
C ILE A 46 -20.57 5.04 -23.12
N ASP A 47 -20.75 6.01 -24.04
CA ASP A 47 -21.81 5.96 -25.04
C ASP A 47 -21.68 4.72 -25.92
N GLY A 48 -20.47 4.44 -26.43
CA GLY A 48 -20.19 3.25 -27.24
C GLY A 48 -20.44 1.96 -26.48
N ILE A 49 -19.81 1.80 -25.31
CA ILE A 49 -19.97 0.62 -24.45
C ILE A 49 -21.44 0.38 -24.11
N PHE A 50 -22.16 1.42 -23.71
CA PHE A 50 -23.57 1.30 -23.36
C PHE A 50 -24.40 0.90 -24.58
N SER A 51 -24.18 1.52 -25.75
CA SER A 51 -24.93 1.20 -26.97
C SER A 51 -24.74 -0.25 -27.40
N ASP A 52 -23.49 -0.72 -27.38
CA ASP A 52 -23.12 -2.10 -27.74
C ASP A 52 -23.83 -3.13 -26.84
N HIS A 53 -23.87 -2.87 -25.53
CA HIS A 53 -24.48 -3.80 -24.55
C HIS A 53 -25.98 -3.60 -24.35
N ALA A 54 -26.52 -2.43 -24.66
CA ALA A 54 -27.95 -2.16 -24.68
C ALA A 54 -28.60 -2.58 -26.01
N GLU A 55 -27.83 -3.08 -26.98
CA GLU A 55 -28.33 -3.41 -28.33
C GLU A 55 -29.06 -2.22 -28.98
N GLU A 56 -28.45 -1.02 -28.92
CA GLU A 56 -29.02 0.25 -29.41
C GLU A 56 -30.33 0.70 -28.72
N ASN A 57 -30.74 0.05 -27.64
CA ASN A 57 -31.91 0.47 -26.86
C ASN A 57 -31.56 1.67 -25.96
N PRO A 58 -32.54 2.57 -25.68
CA PRO A 58 -32.32 3.71 -24.81
C PRO A 58 -32.08 3.34 -23.33
N VAL A 59 -32.39 2.09 -22.96
CA VAL A 59 -32.17 1.51 -21.64
C VAL A 59 -31.70 0.07 -21.78
N MET A 60 -30.84 -0.37 -20.87
CA MET A 60 -30.40 -1.75 -20.75
C MET A 60 -31.41 -2.53 -19.89
N SER A 61 -32.05 -3.55 -20.46
CA SER A 61 -32.97 -4.40 -19.71
C SER A 61 -32.24 -5.24 -18.64
N LEU A 62 -33.00 -5.83 -17.72
CA LEU A 62 -32.42 -6.72 -16.70
C LEU A 62 -31.58 -7.86 -17.33
N ASP A 63 -32.08 -8.49 -18.38
CA ASP A 63 -31.40 -9.61 -19.05
C ASP A 63 -30.13 -9.16 -19.77
N LEU A 64 -30.14 -7.97 -20.37
CA LEU A 64 -28.96 -7.38 -21.00
C LEU A 64 -27.90 -7.02 -19.96
N LEU A 65 -28.30 -6.47 -18.80
CA LEU A 65 -27.37 -6.21 -17.70
C LEU A 65 -26.78 -7.50 -17.14
N VAL A 66 -27.57 -8.55 -16.96
CA VAL A 66 -27.06 -9.88 -16.57
C VAL A 66 -26.03 -10.38 -17.57
N ARG A 67 -26.32 -10.25 -18.88
CA ARG A 67 -25.38 -10.64 -19.94
C ARG A 67 -24.08 -9.85 -19.88
N PHE A 68 -24.15 -8.53 -19.70
CA PHE A 68 -22.97 -7.67 -19.53
C PHE A 68 -22.12 -8.11 -18.32
N LEU A 69 -22.76 -8.37 -17.17
CA LEU A 69 -22.06 -8.82 -15.96
C LEU A 69 -21.37 -10.19 -16.15
N GLN A 70 -21.99 -11.10 -16.90
CA GLN A 70 -21.44 -12.43 -17.18
C GLN A 70 -20.32 -12.41 -18.22
N GLN A 71 -20.49 -11.67 -19.31
CA GLN A 71 -19.65 -11.76 -20.49
C GLN A 71 -18.48 -10.78 -20.45
N GLU A 72 -18.74 -9.54 -20.04
CA GLU A 72 -17.71 -8.49 -19.96
C GLU A 72 -17.08 -8.43 -18.58
N GLN A 73 -17.89 -8.30 -17.52
CA GLN A 73 -17.37 -8.15 -16.15
C GLN A 73 -16.95 -9.48 -15.51
N ARG A 74 -17.26 -10.61 -16.17
CA ARG A 74 -16.90 -11.98 -15.73
C ARG A 74 -17.25 -12.25 -14.26
N GLU A 75 -18.34 -11.69 -13.79
CA GLU A 75 -18.77 -11.79 -12.40
C GLU A 75 -19.30 -13.20 -12.11
N GLU A 76 -18.73 -13.89 -11.12
CA GLU A 76 -19.08 -15.29 -10.82
C GLU A 76 -20.53 -15.44 -10.34
N ASN A 77 -21.05 -14.43 -9.62
CA ASN A 77 -22.43 -14.39 -9.11
C ASN A 77 -23.38 -13.61 -10.03
N ALA A 78 -23.02 -13.39 -11.30
CA ALA A 78 -23.86 -12.68 -12.24
C ALA A 78 -25.17 -13.40 -12.52
N GLY A 79 -26.26 -12.78 -12.08
CA GLY A 79 -27.62 -13.23 -12.30
C GLY A 79 -28.63 -12.13 -12.01
N PRO A 80 -29.93 -12.42 -12.18
CA PRO A 80 -30.99 -11.42 -12.03
C PRO A 80 -31.00 -10.72 -10.66
N GLU A 81 -30.63 -11.43 -9.60
CA GLU A 81 -30.57 -10.88 -8.24
C GLU A 81 -29.49 -9.78 -8.12
N LEU A 82 -28.26 -10.06 -8.57
CA LEU A 82 -27.19 -9.07 -8.59
C LEU A 82 -27.57 -7.87 -9.47
N ALA A 83 -28.02 -8.14 -10.70
CA ALA A 83 -28.39 -7.08 -11.64
C ALA A 83 -29.52 -6.19 -11.09
N LEU A 84 -30.53 -6.76 -10.44
CA LEU A 84 -31.58 -5.99 -9.76
C LEU A 84 -31.04 -5.14 -8.61
N SER A 85 -30.11 -5.68 -7.81
CA SER A 85 -29.51 -4.92 -6.71
C SER A 85 -28.71 -3.71 -7.21
N LEU A 86 -27.98 -3.88 -8.32
CA LEU A 86 -27.23 -2.80 -8.97
C LEU A 86 -28.18 -1.73 -9.54
N ILE A 87 -29.27 -2.14 -10.20
CA ILE A 87 -30.30 -1.20 -10.69
C ILE A 87 -30.90 -0.42 -9.52
N GLU A 88 -31.30 -1.09 -8.44
CA GLU A 88 -31.88 -0.43 -7.28
C GLU A 88 -30.92 0.58 -6.65
N GLN A 89 -29.63 0.24 -6.61
CA GLN A 89 -28.60 1.09 -6.00
C GLN A 89 -28.19 2.27 -6.88
N TYR A 90 -28.02 2.08 -8.19
CA TYR A 90 -27.34 3.05 -9.06
C TYR A 90 -28.25 3.77 -10.06
N GLU A 91 -29.43 3.24 -10.39
CA GLU A 91 -30.31 3.88 -11.37
C GLU A 91 -30.94 5.17 -10.79
N PRO A 92 -30.68 6.35 -11.37
CA PRO A 92 -31.26 7.60 -10.87
C PRO A 92 -32.73 7.79 -11.29
N ASN A 93 -33.13 7.30 -12.47
CA ASN A 93 -34.47 7.53 -13.00
C ASN A 93 -35.47 6.53 -12.40
N LYS A 94 -36.36 7.04 -11.55
CA LYS A 94 -37.39 6.24 -10.86
C LYS A 94 -38.32 5.47 -11.82
N THR A 95 -38.55 5.97 -13.03
CA THR A 95 -39.39 5.28 -14.02
C THR A 95 -38.66 4.09 -14.62
N VAL A 96 -37.39 4.27 -15.00
CA VAL A 96 -36.52 3.20 -15.54
C VAL A 96 -36.27 2.13 -14.47
N LYS A 97 -36.01 2.55 -13.22
CA LYS A 97 -35.87 1.65 -12.06
C LYS A 97 -37.11 0.77 -11.84
N ARG A 98 -38.33 1.34 -11.91
CA ARG A 98 -39.58 0.56 -11.81
C ARG A 98 -39.75 -0.46 -12.94
N GLN A 99 -39.17 -0.20 -14.10
CA GLN A 99 -39.15 -1.14 -15.23
C GLN A 99 -38.08 -2.23 -15.09
N LYS A 100 -37.28 -2.22 -14.01
CA LYS A 100 -36.14 -3.12 -13.81
C LYS A 100 -35.14 -3.02 -14.97
N ALA A 101 -34.89 -1.80 -15.43
CA ALA A 101 -33.91 -1.50 -16.46
C ALA A 101 -32.88 -0.49 -15.91
N MET A 102 -31.78 -0.31 -16.64
CA MET A 102 -30.71 0.64 -16.33
C MET A 102 -30.54 1.62 -17.49
N SER A 103 -30.58 2.91 -17.19
CA SER A 103 -30.24 3.98 -18.13
C SER A 103 -28.73 4.12 -18.26
N LYS A 104 -28.26 4.87 -19.26
CA LYS A 104 -26.84 5.21 -19.40
C LYS A 104 -26.27 5.89 -18.14
N ASP A 105 -27.05 6.78 -17.52
CA ASP A 105 -26.62 7.47 -16.30
C ASP A 105 -26.49 6.48 -15.14
N GLY A 106 -27.43 5.55 -15.00
CA GLY A 106 -27.35 4.46 -14.02
C GLY A 106 -26.15 3.53 -14.26
N PHE A 107 -25.86 3.24 -15.52
CA PHE A 107 -24.70 2.44 -15.92
C PHE A 107 -23.38 3.15 -15.62
N GLN A 108 -23.29 4.46 -15.90
CA GLN A 108 -22.13 5.27 -15.53
C GLN A 108 -21.96 5.36 -14.00
N MET A 109 -23.06 5.50 -13.24
CA MET A 109 -23.02 5.48 -11.77
C MET A 109 -22.50 4.14 -11.24
N TYR A 110 -22.92 3.01 -11.83
CA TYR A 110 -22.40 1.68 -11.52
C TYR A 110 -20.89 1.59 -11.78
N LEU A 111 -20.45 1.98 -12.99
CA LEU A 111 -19.05 1.91 -13.41
C LEU A 111 -18.10 2.76 -12.55
N LEU A 112 -18.58 3.87 -11.99
CA LEU A 112 -17.82 4.75 -11.10
C LEU A 112 -17.93 4.36 -9.61
N SER A 113 -18.70 3.33 -9.29
CA SER A 113 -18.96 2.90 -7.92
C SER A 113 -17.91 1.92 -7.38
N ALA A 114 -18.06 1.54 -6.11
CA ALA A 114 -17.25 0.46 -5.52
C ALA A 114 -17.48 -0.91 -6.18
N ASP A 115 -18.65 -1.15 -6.78
CA ASP A 115 -18.99 -2.42 -7.44
C ASP A 115 -18.43 -2.46 -8.88
N GLY A 116 -18.33 -1.31 -9.55
CA GLY A 116 -17.63 -1.12 -10.81
C GLY A 116 -16.12 -0.88 -10.69
N ASN A 117 -15.55 -1.03 -9.50
CA ASN A 117 -14.11 -0.85 -9.27
C ASN A 117 -13.33 -2.09 -9.74
N ILE A 118 -12.14 -1.88 -10.33
CA ILE A 118 -11.23 -2.97 -10.73
C ILE A 118 -10.75 -3.80 -9.54
N PHE A 119 -10.62 -3.19 -8.36
CA PHE A 119 -10.27 -3.90 -7.15
C PHE A 119 -11.46 -4.75 -6.70
N ASN A 120 -11.23 -6.05 -6.50
CA ASN A 120 -12.25 -6.96 -6.04
C ASN A 120 -12.75 -6.56 -4.64
N LYS A 121 -13.97 -6.02 -4.59
CA LYS A 121 -14.64 -5.61 -3.35
C LYS A 121 -14.73 -6.73 -2.30
N ALA A 122 -14.80 -7.99 -2.70
CA ALA A 122 -14.77 -9.12 -1.76
C ALA A 122 -13.45 -9.20 -0.98
N HIS A 123 -12.34 -8.77 -1.60
CA HIS A 123 -11.03 -8.69 -0.95
C HIS A 123 -10.86 -7.43 -0.11
N GLY A 124 -11.81 -6.50 -0.16
CA GLY A 124 -11.94 -5.35 0.74
C GLY A 124 -12.48 -5.71 2.13
N GLN A 125 -12.72 -6.99 2.40
CA GLN A 125 -13.03 -7.55 3.71
C GLN A 125 -12.01 -8.64 4.07
N VAL A 126 -11.97 -9.04 5.34
CA VAL A 126 -11.12 -10.18 5.74
C VAL A 126 -11.75 -11.46 5.17
N TYR A 127 -11.05 -12.11 4.24
CA TYR A 127 -11.53 -13.31 3.53
C TYR A 127 -10.52 -14.47 3.57
N GLN A 128 -9.25 -14.18 3.86
CA GLN A 128 -8.20 -15.20 3.92
C GLN A 128 -8.27 -15.99 5.23
N ASP A 129 -7.66 -17.18 5.24
CA ASP A 129 -7.52 -17.96 6.47
C ASP A 129 -6.64 -17.20 7.48
N MET A 130 -7.25 -16.77 8.60
CA MET A 130 -6.59 -16.07 9.71
C MET A 130 -6.27 -17.02 10.89
N THR A 131 -6.04 -18.30 10.62
CA THR A 131 -5.75 -19.31 11.67
C THR A 131 -4.34 -19.89 11.60
N GLN A 132 -3.57 -19.57 10.56
CA GLN A 132 -2.21 -20.05 10.36
C GLN A 132 -1.21 -19.39 11.35
N PRO A 133 0.01 -19.95 11.49
CA PRO A 133 1.09 -19.30 12.25
C PRO A 133 1.47 -17.91 11.71
N LEU A 134 2.02 -17.03 12.55
CA LEU A 134 2.44 -15.67 12.14
C LEU A 134 3.43 -15.67 10.98
N SER A 135 4.33 -16.66 10.93
CA SER A 135 5.31 -16.84 9.86
C SER A 135 4.66 -17.07 8.49
N HIS A 136 3.37 -17.42 8.42
CA HIS A 136 2.63 -17.65 7.19
C HIS A 136 2.01 -16.39 6.59
N TYR A 137 2.18 -15.21 7.19
CA TYR A 137 1.60 -13.96 6.70
C TYR A 137 2.68 -12.94 6.35
N TYR A 138 2.47 -12.16 5.29
CA TYR A 138 3.09 -10.86 5.16
C TYR A 138 2.46 -9.89 6.16
N ILE A 139 3.29 -9.09 6.83
CA ILE A 139 2.88 -8.22 7.93
C ILE A 139 3.26 -6.78 7.57
N SER A 140 2.27 -5.89 7.58
CA SER A 140 2.49 -4.47 7.30
C SER A 140 3.39 -3.85 8.37
N SER A 141 4.54 -3.31 7.97
CA SER A 141 5.64 -3.03 8.91
C SER A 141 6.30 -1.68 8.64
N SER A 142 6.46 -0.87 9.68
CA SER A 142 7.11 0.44 9.63
C SER A 142 8.49 0.39 10.29
N HIS A 143 9.47 0.98 9.60
CA HIS A 143 10.82 1.22 10.09
C HIS A 143 10.92 2.59 10.76
N ASN A 144 11.62 2.68 11.89
CA ASN A 144 11.82 3.93 12.66
C ASN A 144 10.55 4.79 12.72
N THR A 145 9.44 4.17 13.15
CA THR A 145 8.07 4.69 12.98
C THR A 145 7.88 6.10 13.53
N TYR A 146 8.67 6.51 14.52
CA TYR A 146 8.62 7.83 15.13
C TYR A 146 9.04 8.97 14.19
N LEU A 147 9.81 8.71 13.13
CA LEU A 147 10.35 9.74 12.23
C LEU A 147 9.32 10.23 11.21
N MET A 148 9.24 11.55 11.04
CA MET A 148 8.36 12.20 10.07
C MET A 148 9.05 12.57 8.75
N GLU A 149 10.39 12.62 8.74
CA GLU A 149 11.20 13.06 7.58
C GLU A 149 12.48 12.22 7.47
N ASP A 150 13.66 12.86 7.39
CA ASP A 150 14.97 12.24 7.24
C ASP A 150 15.49 11.59 8.54
N GLN A 151 16.49 10.72 8.41
CA GLN A 151 17.05 9.94 9.52
C GLN A 151 18.01 10.76 10.42
N LEU A 152 18.46 11.95 10.02
CA LEU A 152 19.56 12.65 10.70
C LEU A 152 19.12 13.86 11.51
N LYS A 153 18.12 14.60 11.02
CA LYS A 153 17.68 15.90 11.56
C LYS A 153 16.15 16.03 11.59
N GLY A 154 15.43 15.09 10.98
CA GLY A 154 13.98 15.11 10.89
C GLY A 154 13.29 15.09 12.26
N PRO A 155 12.03 15.57 12.35
CA PRO A 155 11.28 15.55 13.59
C PRO A 155 10.75 14.13 13.90
N SER A 156 10.80 13.77 15.17
CA SER A 156 10.08 12.62 15.74
C SER A 156 8.71 13.03 16.28
N SER A 157 7.67 12.22 16.09
CA SER A 157 6.31 12.54 16.50
C SER A 157 5.47 11.31 16.87
N THR A 158 4.58 11.45 17.84
CA THR A 158 3.54 10.44 18.14
C THR A 158 2.51 10.30 17.02
N GLU A 159 2.32 11.35 16.21
CA GLU A 159 1.48 11.33 15.02
C GLU A 159 1.99 10.35 13.96
N ALA A 160 3.30 10.08 13.92
CA ALA A 160 3.88 9.12 13.00
C ALA A 160 3.36 7.69 13.27
N TYR A 161 3.27 7.30 14.55
CA TYR A 161 2.62 6.06 14.98
C TYR A 161 1.14 6.03 14.63
N ILE A 162 0.42 7.13 14.88
CA ILE A 162 -1.02 7.23 14.57
C ILE A 162 -1.23 6.99 13.07
N ARG A 163 -0.49 7.68 12.20
CA ARG A 163 -0.59 7.54 10.75
C ARG A 163 -0.25 6.14 10.27
N ALA A 164 0.82 5.53 10.78
CA ALA A 164 1.19 4.17 10.42
C ALA A 164 0.07 3.18 10.79
N LEU A 165 -0.40 3.21 12.05
CA LEU A 165 -1.47 2.33 12.53
C LEU A 165 -2.79 2.55 11.78
N MET A 166 -3.14 3.81 11.48
CA MET A 166 -4.33 4.18 10.71
C MET A 166 -4.27 3.76 9.23
N LYS A 167 -3.06 3.50 8.70
CA LYS A 167 -2.83 2.90 7.38
C LYS A 167 -2.77 1.37 7.40
N GLY A 168 -3.15 0.74 8.52
CA GLY A 168 -3.18 -0.72 8.63
C GLY A 168 -1.85 -1.34 9.08
N CYS A 169 -0.83 -0.56 9.43
CA CYS A 169 0.46 -1.07 9.91
C CYS A 169 0.29 -1.90 11.20
N ARG A 170 1.01 -3.01 11.30
CA ARG A 170 0.97 -3.94 12.45
C ARG A 170 2.28 -4.00 13.21
N CYS A 171 3.42 -3.83 12.55
CA CYS A 171 4.72 -3.72 13.22
C CYS A 171 5.19 -2.26 13.29
N VAL A 172 5.35 -1.71 14.49
CA VAL A 172 5.93 -0.36 14.71
C VAL A 172 7.20 -0.43 15.56
N GLU A 173 8.13 0.51 15.33
CA GLU A 173 9.45 0.53 15.94
C GLU A 173 9.62 1.69 16.94
N LEU A 174 10.25 1.40 18.09
CA LEU A 174 10.50 2.31 19.19
C LEU A 174 11.98 2.22 19.59
N ASP A 175 12.78 3.22 19.21
CA ASP A 175 14.17 3.33 19.63
C ASP A 175 14.24 4.09 20.95
N CYS A 176 14.32 3.36 22.06
CA CYS A 176 14.20 3.92 23.40
C CYS A 176 15.58 4.27 23.97
N TRP A 177 15.64 5.43 24.63
CA TRP A 177 16.84 6.00 25.23
C TRP A 177 16.51 6.65 26.56
N ASP A 178 17.50 6.70 27.46
CA ASP A 178 17.39 7.49 28.68
C ASP A 178 17.15 8.98 28.36
N GLY A 179 16.10 9.52 28.97
CA GLY A 179 15.73 10.92 28.85
C GLY A 179 15.93 11.72 30.15
N PRO A 180 15.68 13.04 30.09
CA PRO A 180 15.73 13.88 31.29
C PRO A 180 14.66 13.45 32.30
N ASN A 181 14.92 13.72 33.59
CA ASN A 181 14.00 13.42 34.69
C ASN A 181 13.64 11.92 34.85
N ALA A 182 14.52 11.01 34.42
CA ALA A 182 14.30 9.56 34.43
C ALA A 182 13.07 9.10 33.60
N GLU A 183 12.63 9.92 32.64
CA GLU A 183 11.59 9.56 31.69
C GLU A 183 12.22 9.08 30.37
N PRO A 184 11.94 7.85 29.89
CA PRO A 184 12.49 7.36 28.63
C PRO A 184 11.94 8.15 27.45
N VAL A 185 12.81 8.37 26.46
CA VAL A 185 12.51 9.09 25.23
C VAL A 185 12.74 8.22 24.01
N ILE A 186 12.07 8.54 22.91
CA ILE A 186 12.23 7.89 21.61
C ILE A 186 12.84 8.89 20.62
N TYR A 187 13.92 8.48 19.96
CA TYR A 187 14.55 9.19 18.84
C TYR A 187 15.61 8.32 18.14
N HIS A 188 16.13 8.79 17.00
CA HIS A 188 17.19 8.09 16.31
C HIS A 188 18.54 8.38 16.95
N GLY A 189 19.13 7.35 17.57
CA GLY A 189 20.38 7.43 18.31
C GLY A 189 21.51 8.13 17.58
N TYR A 190 22.33 8.89 18.32
CA TYR A 190 23.52 9.56 17.78
C TYR A 190 23.25 10.56 16.63
N THR A 191 22.00 10.95 16.41
CA THR A 191 21.61 11.96 15.43
C THR A 191 21.07 13.25 16.08
N PHE A 192 20.60 14.19 15.26
CA PHE A 192 19.97 15.43 15.68
C PHE A 192 18.43 15.40 15.56
N THR A 193 17.85 14.22 15.35
CA THR A 193 16.39 14.06 15.32
C THR A 193 15.76 14.50 16.64
N SER A 194 14.55 15.07 16.57
CA SER A 194 13.87 15.50 17.79
C SER A 194 13.44 14.30 18.64
N LYS A 195 13.14 14.53 19.91
CA LYS A 195 12.78 13.48 20.87
C LYS A 195 11.30 13.56 21.25
N ILE A 196 10.68 12.41 21.46
CA ILE A 196 9.33 12.30 22.04
C ILE A 196 9.38 11.44 23.30
N LEU A 197 8.40 11.61 24.20
CA LEU A 197 8.29 10.75 25.38
C LEU A 197 7.82 9.35 24.99
N PHE A 198 8.47 8.32 25.53
CA PHE A 198 8.04 6.94 25.36
C PHE A 198 6.59 6.73 25.83
N SER A 199 6.25 7.30 26.98
CA SER A 199 4.90 7.19 27.56
C SER A 199 3.81 7.74 26.64
N ASP A 200 4.09 8.80 25.88
CA ASP A 200 3.15 9.37 24.91
C ASP A 200 3.03 8.53 23.64
N ALA A 201 4.14 7.94 23.17
CA ALA A 201 4.10 6.97 22.06
C ALA A 201 3.27 5.73 22.43
N ILE A 202 3.45 5.17 23.63
CA ILE A 202 2.65 4.02 24.11
C ILE A 202 1.17 4.38 24.24
N LYS A 203 0.83 5.58 24.73
CA LYS A 203 -0.57 6.06 24.74
C LYS A 203 -1.15 6.14 23.33
N ALA A 204 -0.39 6.65 22.36
CA ALA A 204 -0.82 6.71 20.96
C ALA A 204 -1.04 5.29 20.39
N ILE A 205 -0.09 4.38 20.58
CA ILE A 205 -0.21 2.98 20.13
C ILE A 205 -1.45 2.33 20.75
N LYS A 206 -1.63 2.42 22.08
CA LYS A 206 -2.80 1.88 22.78
C LYS A 206 -4.12 2.40 22.21
N ASN A 207 -4.18 3.69 21.88
CA ASN A 207 -5.40 4.33 21.40
C ASN A 207 -5.72 4.02 19.93
N TYR A 208 -4.74 3.61 19.11
CA TYR A 208 -4.92 3.49 17.65
C TYR A 208 -4.58 2.12 17.07
N ALA A 209 -3.92 1.22 17.81
CA ALA A 209 -3.48 -0.10 17.33
C ALA A 209 -4.60 -0.90 16.64
N PHE A 210 -5.83 -0.79 17.15
CA PHE A 210 -6.99 -1.54 16.68
C PHE A 210 -8.12 -0.65 16.10
N LYS A 211 -7.82 0.62 15.78
CA LYS A 211 -8.84 1.57 15.27
C LYS A 211 -9.15 1.41 13.78
N VAL A 212 -8.20 0.92 12.97
CA VAL A 212 -8.48 0.58 11.57
C VAL A 212 -9.42 -0.62 11.58
N ARG A 213 -10.71 -0.33 11.50
CA ARG A 213 -11.72 -1.35 11.26
C ARG A 213 -11.56 -1.78 9.81
N ALA A 214 -11.19 -3.04 9.61
CA ALA A 214 -11.61 -3.74 8.40
C ALA A 214 -13.11 -3.46 8.23
N ALA A 215 -13.50 -2.89 7.09
CA ALA A 215 -14.91 -2.77 6.78
C ALA A 215 -15.53 -4.18 6.93
N ALA A 216 -16.53 -4.30 7.79
CA ALA A 216 -17.28 -5.52 8.11
C ALA A 216 -16.53 -6.70 8.77
N PHE A 217 -16.44 -6.70 10.11
CA PHE A 217 -16.67 -7.93 10.87
C PHE A 217 -18.18 -8.05 11.11
N SER A 218 -18.91 -8.57 10.12
CA SER A 218 -20.32 -8.94 10.29
C SER A 218 -20.52 -10.41 9.91
N SER A 219 -20.06 -11.31 10.77
CA SER A 219 -20.59 -12.68 10.81
C SER A 219 -20.41 -13.28 12.22
N LYS A 220 -21.36 -14.13 12.60
CA LYS A 220 -21.74 -14.55 13.96
C LYS A 220 -20.63 -15.28 14.75
N PRO A 221 -20.67 -15.27 16.09
CA PRO A 221 -19.56 -15.70 16.94
C PRO A 221 -19.74 -17.13 17.49
N GLU A 222 -19.81 -18.18 16.67
CA GLU A 222 -19.94 -19.54 17.24
C GLU A 222 -18.96 -20.61 16.80
N ASP A 223 -18.08 -20.42 15.81
CA ASP A 223 -17.18 -21.51 15.41
C ASP A 223 -15.69 -21.11 15.25
N MET A 224 -14.84 -21.94 15.86
CA MET A 224 -13.46 -22.30 15.46
C MET A 224 -12.25 -21.60 16.14
N LEU A 225 -11.44 -22.44 16.80
CA LEU A 225 -10.07 -22.24 17.31
C LEU A 225 -9.05 -22.00 16.16
N LYS A 226 -7.81 -21.47 16.36
CA LYS A 226 -7.34 -20.25 17.06
C LYS A 226 -5.79 -20.15 16.90
N PHE A 227 -5.25 -19.12 16.23
CA PHE A 227 -3.90 -18.57 16.52
C PHE A 227 -3.87 -17.04 16.36
N LEU A 228 -4.11 -16.46 15.17
CA LEU A 228 -4.30 -15.00 15.07
C LEU A 228 -5.60 -14.51 15.73
N LYS A 229 -6.65 -15.35 15.79
CA LYS A 229 -7.81 -15.10 16.67
C LYS A 229 -7.40 -15.05 18.16
N GLN A 230 -6.34 -15.75 18.60
CA GLN A 230 -5.85 -15.69 20.00
C GLN A 230 -5.14 -14.38 20.29
N LEU A 231 -4.36 -13.90 19.32
CA LEU A 231 -3.62 -12.64 19.39
C LEU A 231 -4.48 -11.43 19.02
N LYS A 232 -5.74 -11.63 18.64
CA LYS A 232 -6.66 -10.54 18.32
C LYS A 232 -6.78 -9.57 19.50
N GLY A 233 -6.47 -8.30 19.24
CA GLY A 233 -6.50 -7.25 20.27
C GLY A 233 -5.35 -7.32 21.28
N LYS A 234 -4.29 -8.08 20.99
CA LYS A 234 -3.06 -8.14 21.77
C LYS A 234 -1.96 -7.34 21.08
N ILE A 235 -1.02 -6.86 21.90
CA ILE A 235 0.22 -6.23 21.47
C ILE A 235 1.35 -7.17 21.89
N LEU A 236 2.19 -7.55 20.94
CA LEU A 236 3.37 -8.36 21.20
C LEU A 236 4.62 -7.46 21.25
N VAL A 237 5.53 -7.76 22.17
CA VAL A 237 6.81 -7.06 22.29
C VAL A 237 7.91 -7.94 21.70
N LYS A 238 8.62 -7.41 20.69
CA LYS A 238 9.90 -7.94 20.20
C LYS A 238 11.03 -7.24 20.93
N GLY A 239 11.94 -8.03 21.48
CA GLY A 239 13.11 -7.52 22.20
C GLY A 239 14.10 -8.64 22.55
N LYS A 240 15.16 -8.28 23.26
CA LYS A 240 16.12 -9.25 23.83
C LYS A 240 15.46 -9.98 25.00
N LYS A 241 15.96 -11.16 25.35
CA LYS A 241 15.47 -11.96 26.48
C LYS A 241 16.65 -12.45 27.30
N LEU A 242 16.54 -12.36 28.63
CA LEU A 242 17.51 -12.93 29.55
C LEU A 242 17.49 -14.46 29.47
N ILE A 243 18.67 -15.06 29.44
CA ILE A 243 18.83 -16.52 29.54
C ILE A 243 18.64 -16.88 31.02
N ALA A 244 17.72 -17.81 31.29
CA ALA A 244 17.24 -18.12 32.64
C ALA A 244 18.33 -18.59 33.63
N GLU A 245 19.50 -19.01 33.14
CA GLU A 245 20.59 -19.59 33.95
C GLU A 245 21.80 -18.67 34.17
N THR A 246 21.98 -17.62 33.37
CA THR A 246 23.22 -16.83 33.38
C THR A 246 23.03 -15.32 33.60
N GLU A 247 21.79 -14.81 33.65
CA GLU A 247 21.48 -13.37 33.60
C GLU A 247 22.15 -12.65 32.40
N GLU A 248 22.66 -13.40 31.42
CA GLU A 248 23.23 -12.87 30.19
C GLU A 248 22.15 -12.64 29.15
N VAL A 249 22.35 -11.60 28.35
CA VAL A 249 21.43 -11.16 27.30
C VAL A 249 21.70 -11.99 26.05
N SER A 250 20.64 -12.42 25.35
CA SER A 250 20.79 -13.01 24.01
C SER A 250 21.63 -12.10 23.10
N ASP A 251 22.70 -12.62 22.51
CA ASP A 251 23.63 -11.86 21.67
C ASP A 251 22.89 -11.20 20.50
N GLU A 252 22.65 -9.90 20.61
CA GLU A 252 22.33 -9.01 19.50
C GLU A 252 23.53 -8.07 19.35
N ASP A 253 24.29 -8.27 18.27
CA ASP A 253 25.27 -7.28 17.88
C ASP A 253 24.59 -6.09 17.19
N GLU A 254 24.14 -5.11 17.98
CA GLU A 254 23.63 -3.82 17.45
C GLU A 254 24.65 -3.13 16.51
N ALA A 255 25.96 -3.39 16.71
CA ALA A 255 27.02 -2.94 15.82
C ALA A 255 27.04 -3.68 14.47
N ALA A 256 26.57 -4.93 14.42
CA ALA A 256 26.45 -5.69 13.17
C ALA A 256 25.27 -5.22 12.30
N GLU A 257 24.37 -4.38 12.84
CA GLU A 257 23.32 -3.70 12.07
C GLU A 257 23.80 -2.39 11.42
N MET A 258 25.03 -1.93 11.73
CA MET A 258 25.60 -0.68 11.22
C MET A 258 26.58 -0.95 10.08
N GLU A 259 26.33 -0.35 8.92
CA GLU A 259 27.18 -0.52 7.73
C GLU A 259 28.40 0.43 7.72
N ASP A 260 28.36 1.53 8.47
CA ASP A 260 29.48 2.45 8.58
C ASP A 260 30.52 1.92 9.57
N GLU A 261 31.67 1.49 9.04
CA GLU A 261 32.79 0.95 9.81
C GLU A 261 33.32 1.93 10.88
N THR A 262 33.22 3.25 10.67
CA THR A 262 33.68 4.22 11.67
C THR A 262 32.73 4.28 12.87
N VAL A 263 31.42 4.36 12.61
CA VAL A 263 30.37 4.33 13.65
C VAL A 263 30.36 2.98 14.36
N LYS A 264 30.46 1.89 13.60
CA LYS A 264 30.57 0.52 14.10
C LYS A 264 31.77 0.38 15.05
N SER A 265 32.94 0.89 14.67
CA SER A 265 34.14 0.84 15.53
C SER A 265 34.00 1.68 16.81
N GLU A 266 33.30 2.81 16.77
CA GLU A 266 33.02 3.62 17.97
C GLU A 266 32.01 2.94 18.90
N VAL A 267 30.99 2.29 18.35
CA VAL A 267 29.97 1.55 19.09
C VAL A 267 30.54 0.25 19.67
N GLU A 268 31.38 -0.48 18.93
CA GLU A 268 32.10 -1.67 19.42
C GLU A 268 33.06 -1.31 20.57
N LYS A 269 33.81 -0.20 20.45
CA LYS A 269 34.67 0.31 21.53
C LYS A 269 33.90 0.67 22.80
N LYS A 270 32.65 1.15 22.68
CA LYS A 270 31.76 1.44 23.82
C LYS A 270 31.06 0.20 24.38
N LYS A 271 30.74 -0.80 23.55
CA LYS A 271 30.20 -2.09 23.99
C LYS A 271 31.15 -2.85 24.90
N LEU A 272 32.46 -2.76 24.64
CA LEU A 272 33.48 -3.30 25.53
C LEU A 272 33.52 -2.58 26.90
N SER A 273 33.03 -1.33 27.01
CA SER A 273 33.02 -0.58 28.28
C SER A 273 31.71 -0.71 29.07
N ASP A 274 30.57 -0.97 28.42
CA ASP A 274 29.26 -1.11 29.08
C ASP A 274 28.52 -2.37 28.58
N LYS A 275 28.60 -3.49 29.33
CA LYS A 275 27.66 -4.62 29.13
C LYS A 275 26.26 -4.12 29.45
N LEU A 276 25.42 -3.97 28.42
CA LEU A 276 24.00 -3.64 28.58
C LEU A 276 23.33 -4.62 29.55
N LYS A 277 22.79 -4.10 30.65
CA LYS A 277 21.99 -4.91 31.59
C LYS A 277 20.51 -4.78 31.21
N LEU A 278 19.97 -5.81 30.57
CA LEU A 278 18.55 -5.88 30.25
C LEU A 278 17.74 -6.03 31.54
N ALA A 279 16.74 -5.16 31.73
CA ALA A 279 15.83 -5.27 32.87
C ALA A 279 14.99 -6.55 32.77
N LYS A 280 14.83 -7.27 33.88
CA LYS A 280 14.03 -8.50 33.93
C LYS A 280 12.58 -8.24 33.53
N GLU A 281 12.02 -7.12 33.96
CA GLU A 281 10.65 -6.71 33.64
C GLU A 281 10.43 -6.56 32.13
N LEU A 282 11.43 -6.06 31.40
CA LEU A 282 11.37 -5.94 29.94
C LEU A 282 11.55 -7.30 29.26
N SER A 283 12.51 -8.10 29.74
CA SER A 283 12.72 -9.48 29.30
C SER A 283 11.45 -10.33 29.43
N ASP A 284 10.73 -10.20 30.54
CA ASP A 284 9.51 -10.97 30.83
C ASP A 284 8.35 -10.63 29.88
N THR A 285 8.38 -9.48 29.20
CA THR A 285 7.38 -9.12 28.18
C THR A 285 7.61 -9.79 26.81
N VAL A 286 8.82 -10.30 26.56
CA VAL A 286 9.20 -10.92 25.29
C VAL A 286 8.83 -12.40 25.29
N ILE A 287 7.76 -12.73 24.57
CA ILE A 287 7.21 -14.11 24.54
C ILE A 287 7.48 -14.80 23.21
N TYR A 288 6.93 -14.31 22.10
CA TYR A 288 6.96 -14.98 20.80
C TYR A 288 7.96 -14.40 19.80
N CYS A 289 8.60 -13.28 20.14
CA CYS A 289 9.45 -12.51 19.25
C CYS A 289 10.79 -12.22 19.94
N LYS A 290 11.45 -13.29 20.39
CA LYS A 290 12.79 -13.24 20.98
C LYS A 290 13.77 -12.87 19.89
N SER A 291 14.55 -11.82 20.13
CA SER A 291 15.50 -11.34 19.13
C SER A 291 16.84 -12.03 19.29
N VAL A 292 17.38 -12.57 18.20
CA VAL A 292 18.62 -13.35 18.20
C VAL A 292 19.48 -13.06 16.96
N HIS A 293 20.79 -13.26 17.08
CA HIS A 293 21.69 -13.17 15.95
C HIS A 293 21.54 -14.37 15.02
N PHE A 294 21.44 -14.11 13.72
CA PHE A 294 21.36 -15.16 12.72
C PHE A 294 22.74 -15.80 12.48
N GLN A 295 22.91 -17.06 12.89
CA GLN A 295 24.15 -17.83 12.72
C GLN A 295 24.20 -18.69 11.45
N GLY A 296 23.08 -18.80 10.71
CA GLY A 296 22.95 -19.64 9.53
C GLY A 296 21.63 -20.40 9.52
N PHE A 297 21.43 -21.23 8.49
CA PHE A 297 20.24 -22.06 8.34
C PHE A 297 20.35 -23.45 9.01
N ALA A 298 21.44 -23.71 9.74
CA ALA A 298 21.69 -25.01 10.37
C ALA A 298 20.98 -25.14 11.74
N GLU A 299 20.58 -26.38 12.05
CA GLU A 299 19.90 -26.85 13.27
C GLU A 299 18.48 -26.31 13.53
N PRO A 300 17.60 -27.06 14.24
CA PRO A 300 16.27 -26.58 14.55
C PRO A 300 16.35 -25.38 15.47
N GLN A 301 15.95 -24.21 14.95
CA GLN A 301 15.86 -22.98 15.72
C GLN A 301 14.51 -22.96 16.47
N PRO A 302 14.45 -22.43 17.71
CA PRO A 302 13.19 -22.23 18.42
C PRO A 302 12.22 -21.34 17.64
N HIS A 303 10.94 -21.71 17.55
CA HIS A 303 9.93 -20.94 16.80
C HIS A 303 9.61 -19.56 17.40
N ASP A 304 9.98 -19.30 18.65
CA ASP A 304 9.84 -17.99 19.30
C ASP A 304 11.00 -17.04 18.99
N GLU A 305 12.00 -17.50 18.23
CA GLU A 305 13.13 -16.69 17.77
C GLU A 305 12.82 -15.98 16.44
N MET A 306 13.26 -14.72 16.37
CA MET A 306 13.03 -13.79 15.27
C MET A 306 14.34 -13.11 14.87
N TYR A 307 14.55 -13.02 13.56
CA TYR A 307 15.81 -12.55 12.96
C TYR A 307 15.61 -11.23 12.23
N SER A 308 16.59 -10.32 12.34
CA SER A 308 16.58 -9.02 11.64
C SER A 308 17.75 -8.92 10.67
N PHE A 309 17.49 -8.42 9.46
CA PHE A 309 18.45 -8.31 8.37
C PHE A 309 18.36 -6.94 7.71
N SER A 310 19.51 -6.34 7.35
CA SER A 310 19.51 -5.20 6.42
C SER A 310 19.09 -5.66 5.02
N GLU A 311 18.58 -4.74 4.20
CA GLU A 311 18.23 -5.02 2.81
C GLU A 311 19.38 -5.66 2.01
N GLY A 312 20.63 -5.26 2.25
CA GLY A 312 21.80 -5.82 1.55
C GLY A 312 22.09 -7.25 1.99
N LYS A 313 22.01 -7.54 3.30
CA LYS A 313 22.29 -8.87 3.84
C LYS A 313 21.27 -9.90 3.34
N ILE A 314 19.98 -9.56 3.34
CA ILE A 314 18.94 -10.50 2.90
C ILE A 314 19.04 -10.80 1.40
N LEU A 315 19.38 -9.81 0.57
CA LEU A 315 19.59 -10.01 -0.87
C LEU A 315 20.79 -10.93 -1.16
N LYS A 316 21.86 -10.79 -0.37
CA LYS A 316 23.01 -11.70 -0.46
C LYS A 316 22.62 -13.14 -0.09
N LEU A 317 21.90 -13.32 1.01
CA LEU A 317 21.37 -14.64 1.41
C LEU A 317 20.44 -15.24 0.36
N ALA A 318 19.61 -14.41 -0.29
CA ALA A 318 18.75 -14.83 -1.40
C ALA A 318 19.54 -15.42 -2.56
N GLN A 319 20.67 -14.79 -2.89
CA GLN A 319 21.53 -15.17 -3.98
C GLN A 319 22.33 -16.44 -3.67
N GLU A 320 22.81 -16.57 -2.44
CA GLU A 320 23.66 -17.69 -2.01
C GLU A 320 22.83 -18.93 -1.61
N SER A 321 21.65 -18.75 -1.01
CA SER A 321 20.89 -19.81 -0.33
C SER A 321 19.37 -19.51 -0.32
N GLY A 322 18.80 -19.11 -1.47
CA GLY A 322 17.40 -18.66 -1.56
C GLY A 322 16.34 -19.68 -1.14
N ILE A 323 16.57 -20.98 -1.37
CA ILE A 323 15.64 -22.04 -0.95
C ILE A 323 15.66 -22.19 0.58
N ASP A 324 16.84 -22.24 1.19
CA ASP A 324 16.99 -22.36 2.63
C ASP A 324 16.39 -21.14 3.35
N LEU A 325 16.58 -19.94 2.79
CA LEU A 325 15.94 -18.72 3.29
C LEU A 325 14.40 -18.80 3.24
N MET A 326 13.86 -19.34 2.15
CA MET A 326 12.41 -19.50 2.00
C MET A 326 11.87 -20.52 3.00
N HIS A 327 12.55 -21.66 3.21
CA HIS A 327 12.19 -22.64 4.24
C HIS A 327 12.28 -22.07 5.65
N HIS A 328 13.33 -21.30 5.95
CA HIS A 328 13.45 -20.58 7.21
C HIS A 328 12.23 -19.68 7.46
N ASN A 329 11.76 -18.97 6.43
CA ASN A 329 10.58 -18.11 6.52
C ASN A 329 9.23 -18.86 6.59
N VAL A 330 9.20 -20.18 6.42
CA VAL A 330 8.00 -20.97 6.75
C VAL A 330 7.83 -21.06 8.26
N GLN A 331 8.93 -21.25 9.00
CA GLN A 331 8.91 -21.53 10.43
C GLN A 331 9.22 -20.32 11.32
N HIS A 332 9.96 -19.34 10.81
CA HIS A 332 10.46 -18.19 11.58
C HIS A 332 10.06 -16.86 10.97
N LEU A 333 10.05 -15.83 11.80
CA LEU A 333 9.83 -14.44 11.37
C LEU A 333 11.16 -13.78 10.99
N SER A 334 11.23 -13.29 9.76
CA SER A 334 12.32 -12.44 9.29
C SER A 334 11.86 -10.99 9.16
N ARG A 335 12.57 -10.08 9.84
CA ARG A 335 12.43 -8.64 9.64
C ARG A 335 13.53 -8.09 8.75
N ILE A 336 13.12 -7.33 7.74
CA ILE A 336 14.02 -6.61 6.85
C ILE A 336 13.86 -5.12 7.14
N TYR A 337 14.98 -4.38 7.11
CA TYR A 337 14.97 -2.94 7.28
C TYR A 337 15.89 -2.22 6.28
N PRO A 338 15.64 -0.93 6.02
CA PRO A 338 16.43 -0.14 5.08
C PRO A 338 17.89 -0.01 5.53
N ALA A 339 18.80 -0.01 4.55
CA ALA A 339 20.23 0.19 4.83
C ALA A 339 20.52 1.58 5.43
N GLY A 340 21.56 1.67 6.27
CA GLY A 340 21.89 2.89 7.01
C GLY A 340 22.25 4.10 6.15
N TRP A 341 22.72 3.88 4.92
CA TRP A 341 23.03 4.96 3.96
C TRP A 341 21.79 5.68 3.42
N ARG A 342 20.58 5.13 3.60
CA ARG A 342 19.28 5.74 3.23
C ARG A 342 18.87 6.82 4.23
N THR A 343 19.77 7.78 4.44
CA THR A 343 19.59 8.87 5.39
C THR A 343 18.45 9.82 5.02
N ASP A 344 18.06 9.85 3.75
CA ASP A 344 16.90 10.55 3.20
C ASP A 344 15.56 9.83 3.46
N SER A 345 15.60 8.69 4.18
CA SER A 345 14.46 7.82 4.42
C SER A 345 13.89 7.17 3.14
N SER A 346 14.67 7.06 2.06
CA SER A 346 14.27 6.28 0.88
C SER A 346 13.98 4.81 1.25
N ASN A 347 13.23 4.11 0.41
CA ASN A 347 12.82 2.73 0.63
C ASN A 347 13.48 1.80 -0.40
N TYR A 348 13.72 0.56 -0.01
CA TYR A 348 14.07 -0.53 -0.92
C TYR A 348 12.80 -1.17 -1.50
N ASN A 349 12.96 -1.95 -2.58
CA ASN A 349 11.84 -2.68 -3.19
C ASN A 349 11.33 -3.80 -2.27
N PRO A 350 10.10 -3.72 -1.72
CA PRO A 350 9.61 -4.73 -0.80
C PRO A 350 9.24 -6.05 -1.50
N VAL A 351 9.00 -6.03 -2.81
CA VAL A 351 8.56 -7.20 -3.58
C VAL A 351 9.63 -8.29 -3.62
N GLU A 352 10.90 -7.91 -3.76
CA GLU A 352 11.99 -8.88 -3.70
C GLU A 352 12.00 -9.63 -2.37
N MET A 353 11.70 -8.94 -1.27
CA MET A 353 11.67 -9.52 0.07
C MET A 353 10.48 -10.47 0.26
N TRP A 354 9.30 -10.07 -0.21
CA TRP A 354 8.11 -10.93 -0.18
C TRP A 354 8.26 -12.16 -1.05
N ASN A 355 8.93 -12.06 -2.21
CA ASN A 355 9.21 -13.23 -3.06
C ASN A 355 10.03 -14.31 -2.34
N MET A 356 10.76 -13.95 -1.28
CA MET A 356 11.51 -14.88 -0.42
C MET A 356 10.71 -15.36 0.80
N GLY A 357 9.44 -14.98 0.92
CA GLY A 357 8.58 -15.31 2.04
C GLY A 357 8.78 -14.46 3.29
N CYS A 358 9.59 -13.40 3.23
CA CYS A 358 9.87 -12.52 4.37
C CYS A 358 8.61 -11.77 4.81
N GLN A 359 8.34 -11.76 6.12
CA GLN A 359 7.05 -11.31 6.67
C GLN A 359 7.07 -9.84 7.07
N ILE A 360 8.11 -9.41 7.79
CA ILE A 360 8.19 -8.09 8.42
C ILE A 360 9.12 -7.22 7.57
N VAL A 361 8.63 -6.80 6.41
CA VAL A 361 9.38 -5.97 5.46
C VAL A 361 9.16 -4.50 5.82
N ALA A 362 10.01 -3.96 6.69
CA ALA A 362 9.81 -2.66 7.31
C ALA A 362 10.23 -1.50 6.39
N LEU A 363 9.29 -0.60 6.10
CA LEU A 363 9.53 0.58 5.25
C LEU A 363 9.41 1.89 6.04
N ASN A 364 10.06 2.94 5.55
CA ASN A 364 9.89 4.31 6.00
C ASN A 364 8.54 4.86 5.50
N PHE A 365 7.51 4.84 6.36
CA PHE A 365 6.12 5.18 6.01
C PHE A 365 5.88 6.66 5.69
N GLN A 366 6.79 7.53 6.12
CA GLN A 366 6.76 8.95 5.84
C GLN A 366 7.15 9.28 4.39
N SER A 367 7.85 8.37 3.72
CA SER A 367 8.39 8.59 2.38
C SER A 367 7.32 8.35 1.32
N ARG A 368 7.12 9.35 0.47
CA ARG A 368 6.22 9.28 -0.68
C ARG A 368 7.01 8.78 -1.90
N CYS A 369 6.97 7.48 -2.14
CA CYS A 369 7.72 6.83 -3.21
C CYS A 369 6.99 5.58 -3.74
N SER A 370 7.47 5.05 -4.86
CA SER A 370 6.93 3.85 -5.52
C SER A 370 6.87 2.64 -4.60
N GLU A 371 7.86 2.45 -3.75
CA GLU A 371 7.95 1.30 -2.84
C GLU A 371 6.83 1.34 -1.80
N MET A 372 6.49 2.54 -1.32
CA MET A 372 5.41 2.76 -0.38
C MET A 372 4.04 2.62 -1.05
N ASP A 373 3.91 3.05 -2.31
CA ASP A 373 2.72 2.82 -3.14
C ASP A 373 2.44 1.31 -3.30
N ILE A 374 3.49 0.54 -3.62
CA ILE A 374 3.41 -0.92 -3.79
C ILE A 374 3.04 -1.61 -2.48
N HIS A 375 3.64 -1.17 -1.36
CA HIS A 375 3.27 -1.70 -0.06
C HIS A 375 1.82 -1.38 0.31
N GLN A 376 1.35 -0.14 0.16
CA GLN A 376 -0.05 0.18 0.44
C GLN A 376 -1.00 -0.59 -0.50
N GLY A 377 -0.63 -0.74 -1.77
CA GLY A 377 -1.39 -1.52 -2.74
C GLY A 377 -1.48 -3.00 -2.39
N ARG A 378 -0.42 -3.61 -1.86
CA ARG A 378 -0.48 -4.98 -1.34
C ARG A 378 -1.43 -5.07 -0.15
N PHE A 379 -1.21 -4.22 0.86
CA PHE A 379 -1.89 -4.30 2.15
C PHE A 379 -3.32 -3.75 2.18
N GLN A 380 -3.88 -3.31 1.05
CA GLN A 380 -5.32 -3.04 0.93
C GLN A 380 -6.15 -4.35 0.81
N GLU A 381 -5.53 -5.45 0.37
CA GLU A 381 -6.16 -6.77 0.33
C GLU A 381 -6.52 -7.26 1.74
N ASN A 382 -7.41 -8.25 1.82
CA ASN A 382 -7.83 -8.89 3.05
C ASN A 382 -8.41 -7.88 4.05
N GLY A 383 -9.19 -6.93 3.52
CA GLY A 383 -9.87 -5.88 4.27
C GLY A 383 -8.95 -4.85 4.91
N GLY A 384 -7.74 -4.67 4.37
CA GLY A 384 -6.80 -3.69 4.91
C GLY A 384 -6.31 -4.04 6.33
N CYS A 385 -6.41 -5.31 6.74
CA CYS A 385 -6.16 -5.68 8.13
C CYS A 385 -4.68 -5.64 8.53
N GLY A 386 -3.77 -5.57 7.54
CA GLY A 386 -2.32 -5.52 7.75
C GLY A 386 -1.64 -6.89 7.78
N TYR A 387 -2.40 -7.98 7.59
CA TYR A 387 -1.90 -9.35 7.46
C TYR A 387 -2.42 -9.98 6.16
N ILE A 388 -1.51 -10.52 5.35
CA ILE A 388 -1.85 -11.19 4.08
C ILE A 388 -1.25 -12.58 4.09
N LEU A 389 -2.07 -13.60 3.92
CA LEU A 389 -1.62 -14.99 3.89
C LEU A 389 -0.70 -15.20 2.69
N LYS A 390 0.48 -15.78 2.94
CA LYS A 390 1.43 -16.13 1.88
C LYS A 390 0.84 -17.21 0.96
N PRO A 391 1.23 -17.24 -0.34
CA PRO A 391 0.95 -18.36 -1.22
C PRO A 391 1.36 -19.70 -0.59
N GLU A 392 0.63 -20.76 -0.93
CA GLU A 392 0.83 -22.09 -0.34
C GLU A 392 2.28 -22.59 -0.47
N PHE A 393 2.91 -22.38 -1.63
CA PHE A 393 4.29 -22.76 -1.87
C PHE A 393 5.34 -21.94 -1.09
N LEU A 394 4.96 -20.85 -0.40
CA LEU A 394 5.80 -20.10 0.54
C LEU A 394 5.47 -20.44 2.01
N ARG A 395 4.62 -21.45 2.22
CA ARG A 395 4.22 -22.02 3.51
C ARG A 395 4.50 -23.53 3.58
N ASP A 396 5.05 -24.10 2.52
CA ASP A 396 5.39 -25.52 2.41
C ASP A 396 6.90 -25.71 2.57
N GLU A 397 7.30 -26.47 3.60
CA GLU A 397 8.69 -26.81 3.90
C GLU A 397 9.33 -27.71 2.82
N GLN A 398 8.52 -28.36 1.97
CA GLN A 398 9.01 -29.18 0.88
C GLN A 398 9.15 -28.40 -0.43
N SER A 399 8.67 -27.15 -0.46
CA SER A 399 8.69 -26.29 -1.64
C SER A 399 10.10 -26.16 -2.21
N LYS A 400 10.19 -26.20 -3.53
CA LYS A 400 11.44 -25.93 -4.28
C LYS A 400 11.36 -24.60 -5.03
N PHE A 401 10.42 -23.74 -4.66
CA PHE A 401 10.28 -22.43 -5.25
C PHE A 401 11.56 -21.61 -5.04
N ASN A 402 12.09 -21.07 -6.13
CA ASN A 402 13.19 -20.12 -6.10
C ASN A 402 12.83 -18.91 -6.97
N PRO A 403 12.65 -17.71 -6.39
CA PRO A 403 12.23 -16.52 -7.14
C PRO A 403 13.26 -16.04 -8.18
N LYS A 404 14.52 -16.48 -8.09
CA LYS A 404 15.58 -16.16 -9.08
C LYS A 404 15.72 -17.23 -10.17
N SER A 405 15.18 -18.44 -9.96
CA SER A 405 15.24 -19.55 -10.90
C SER A 405 13.92 -20.30 -10.90
N ILE A 406 12.93 -19.74 -11.61
CA ILE A 406 11.59 -20.30 -11.69
C ILE A 406 11.60 -21.58 -12.52
N THR A 407 11.22 -22.69 -11.90
CA THR A 407 11.04 -24.01 -12.52
C THR A 407 9.56 -24.40 -12.52
N GLU A 408 9.21 -25.56 -13.09
CA GLU A 408 7.85 -26.10 -13.00
C GLU A 408 7.47 -26.42 -11.55
N GLY A 409 6.24 -26.08 -11.17
CA GLY A 409 5.69 -26.29 -9.83
C GLY A 409 4.36 -25.56 -9.65
N PRO A 410 3.71 -25.67 -8.47
CA PRO A 410 2.40 -25.05 -8.20
C PRO A 410 2.42 -23.52 -8.26
N TRP A 411 3.60 -22.89 -8.18
CA TRP A 411 3.79 -21.46 -8.38
C TRP A 411 3.72 -21.03 -9.85
N TYR A 412 4.06 -21.92 -10.80
CA TYR A 412 4.13 -21.61 -12.23
C TYR A 412 2.74 -21.75 -12.86
N SER A 413 1.98 -20.66 -12.92
CA SER A 413 0.63 -20.63 -13.47
C SER A 413 0.49 -19.43 -14.42
N PRO A 414 1.14 -19.48 -15.59
CA PRO A 414 1.24 -18.33 -16.47
C PRO A 414 -0.12 -17.79 -16.89
N LYS A 415 -0.29 -16.46 -16.79
CA LYS A 415 -1.46 -15.71 -17.24
C LYS A 415 -1.04 -14.62 -18.20
N LYS A 416 -1.90 -14.37 -19.19
CA LYS A 416 -1.81 -13.20 -20.04
C LYS A 416 -2.67 -12.09 -19.45
N PHE A 417 -2.03 -10.98 -19.08
CA PHE A 417 -2.70 -9.79 -18.60
C PHE A 417 -2.77 -8.78 -19.73
N ARG A 418 -3.96 -8.62 -20.29
CA ARG A 418 -4.26 -7.58 -21.29
C ARG A 418 -4.98 -6.43 -20.62
N VAL A 419 -4.52 -5.21 -20.86
CA VAL A 419 -5.10 -4.00 -20.28
C VAL A 419 -5.19 -2.90 -21.33
N THR A 420 -6.35 -2.27 -21.41
CA THR A 420 -6.61 -1.15 -22.31
C THR A 420 -6.79 0.12 -21.50
N ILE A 421 -5.91 1.10 -21.71
CA ILE A 421 -6.04 2.43 -21.14
C ILE A 421 -6.93 3.25 -22.07
N ILE A 422 -8.20 3.38 -21.72
CA ILE A 422 -9.22 4.06 -22.53
C ILE A 422 -9.09 5.58 -22.37
N SER A 423 -9.39 6.09 -21.18
CA SER A 423 -9.45 7.52 -20.88
C SER A 423 -9.12 7.82 -19.42
N GLY A 424 -8.92 9.09 -19.09
CA GLY A 424 -8.74 9.61 -17.74
C GLY A 424 -9.73 10.75 -17.48
N GLN A 425 -10.02 11.04 -16.22
CA GLN A 425 -10.98 12.09 -15.86
C GLN A 425 -10.43 12.96 -14.73
N GLN A 426 -10.54 14.27 -14.91
CA GLN A 426 -10.25 15.30 -13.90
C GLN A 426 -8.89 15.10 -13.20
N LEU A 427 -7.85 14.82 -14.00
CA LEU A 427 -6.49 14.66 -13.53
C LEU A 427 -6.01 16.00 -12.91
N PRO A 428 -5.63 16.00 -11.63
CA PRO A 428 -5.31 17.23 -10.93
C PRO A 428 -3.97 17.81 -11.38
N LYS A 429 -3.90 19.13 -11.60
CA LYS A 429 -2.62 19.83 -11.66
C LYS A 429 -1.97 19.86 -10.28
N VAL A 430 -0.90 19.08 -10.12
CA VAL A 430 -0.15 18.98 -8.86
C VAL A 430 0.76 20.20 -8.66
N ASN A 431 1.46 20.62 -9.72
CA ASN A 431 2.36 21.76 -9.67
C ASN A 431 1.65 23.06 -10.07
N LYS A 432 1.11 23.77 -9.08
CA LYS A 432 0.38 25.03 -9.29
C LYS A 432 1.26 26.22 -9.70
N SER A 433 2.59 26.11 -9.62
CA SER A 433 3.47 27.20 -10.04
C SER A 433 3.73 27.20 -11.55
N LYS A 434 3.44 26.09 -12.24
CA LYS A 434 3.46 26.03 -13.71
C LYS A 434 2.09 26.49 -14.21
N ASN A 435 2.04 27.53 -15.05
CA ASN A 435 0.82 28.00 -15.72
C ASN A 435 0.39 27.07 -16.89
N SER A 436 0.92 25.84 -16.96
CA SER A 436 0.54 24.87 -17.98
C SER A 436 -0.63 24.01 -17.54
N ILE A 437 -1.36 23.47 -18.51
CA ILE A 437 -2.32 22.40 -18.27
C ILE A 437 -1.53 21.10 -18.06
N VAL A 438 -2.19 20.06 -17.57
CA VAL A 438 -1.58 18.75 -17.41
C VAL A 438 -1.39 18.13 -18.80
N ASP A 439 -0.21 17.55 -19.03
CA ASP A 439 0.14 16.76 -20.22
C ASP A 439 0.22 15.27 -19.81
N PRO A 440 -0.90 14.59 -19.59
CA PRO A 440 -0.88 13.30 -18.92
C PRO A 440 -0.38 12.17 -19.80
N LYS A 441 0.32 11.23 -19.16
CA LYS A 441 0.53 9.87 -19.65
C LYS A 441 0.27 8.86 -18.54
N VAL A 442 -0.11 7.63 -18.93
CA VAL A 442 -0.33 6.52 -18.01
C VAL A 442 0.78 5.49 -18.18
N VAL A 443 1.33 5.04 -17.06
CA VAL A 443 2.34 3.99 -16.97
C VAL A 443 1.71 2.79 -16.27
N VAL A 444 1.83 1.61 -16.89
CA VAL A 444 1.41 0.33 -16.30
C VAL A 444 2.65 -0.49 -15.99
N GLU A 445 2.78 -0.92 -14.73
CA GLU A 445 3.93 -1.66 -14.22
C GLU A 445 3.46 -2.97 -13.57
N ILE A 446 4.19 -4.05 -13.83
CA ILE A 446 4.03 -5.34 -13.15
C ILE A 446 5.20 -5.51 -12.19
N HIS A 447 4.89 -5.83 -10.93
CA HIS A 447 5.86 -6.03 -9.86
C HIS A 447 5.65 -7.41 -9.24
N GLY A 448 6.59 -8.33 -9.41
CA GLY A 448 6.50 -9.70 -8.90
C GLY A 448 7.87 -10.37 -8.84
N VAL A 449 7.95 -11.62 -9.27
CA VAL A 449 9.25 -12.26 -9.53
C VAL A 449 9.96 -11.54 -10.69
N SER A 450 11.28 -11.62 -10.75
CA SER A 450 12.07 -10.83 -11.72
C SER A 450 11.66 -11.08 -13.18
N ARG A 451 11.13 -12.27 -13.50
CA ARG A 451 10.65 -12.63 -14.84
C ARG A 451 9.29 -12.01 -15.20
N ASP A 452 8.46 -11.68 -14.19
CA ASP A 452 7.14 -11.05 -14.38
C ASP A 452 7.24 -9.52 -14.47
N ASN A 453 8.35 -8.94 -14.00
CA ASN A 453 8.51 -7.49 -13.95
C ASN A 453 8.48 -6.88 -15.36
N GLY A 454 7.59 -5.91 -15.56
CA GLY A 454 7.38 -5.27 -16.86
C GLY A 454 6.84 -3.86 -16.70
N LYS A 455 7.05 -3.02 -17.73
CA LYS A 455 6.59 -1.64 -17.74
C LYS A 455 6.26 -1.20 -19.17
N ASN A 456 5.04 -0.72 -19.37
CA ASN A 456 4.62 -0.04 -20.59
C ASN A 456 4.01 1.32 -20.25
N GLN A 457 3.95 2.22 -21.22
CA GLN A 457 3.36 3.55 -21.05
C GLN A 457 2.61 3.97 -22.31
N THR A 458 1.57 4.77 -22.12
CA THR A 458 0.83 5.40 -23.21
C THR A 458 1.63 6.52 -23.85
N LYS A 459 1.15 7.04 -24.99
CA LYS A 459 1.55 8.36 -25.46
C LYS A 459 1.13 9.45 -24.47
N VAL A 460 1.76 10.61 -24.59
CA VAL A 460 1.36 11.83 -23.88
C VAL A 460 0.17 12.46 -24.60
N ILE A 461 -0.81 12.98 -23.86
CA ILE A 461 -1.87 13.83 -24.39
C ILE A 461 -1.57 15.26 -23.95
N ASP A 462 -1.40 16.17 -24.91
CA ASP A 462 -1.03 17.55 -24.60
C ASP A 462 -2.24 18.36 -24.12
N ASN A 463 -2.02 19.18 -23.09
CA ASN A 463 -2.94 20.16 -22.51
C ASN A 463 -4.35 19.64 -22.23
N ASN A 464 -4.48 18.40 -21.77
CA ASN A 464 -5.77 17.83 -21.39
C ASN A 464 -5.69 17.01 -20.09
N GLY A 465 -5.86 17.70 -18.96
CA GLY A 465 -6.10 17.03 -17.67
C GLY A 465 -7.56 16.65 -17.42
N PHE A 466 -8.51 17.17 -18.19
CA PHE A 466 -9.93 17.03 -17.87
C PHE A 466 -10.53 15.70 -18.33
N ASN A 467 -10.28 15.29 -19.58
CA ASN A 467 -10.83 14.08 -20.17
C ASN A 467 -9.91 13.46 -21.26
N PRO A 468 -8.61 13.25 -20.99
CA PRO A 468 -7.71 12.64 -21.98
C PRO A 468 -8.18 11.24 -22.38
N ALA A 469 -8.02 10.89 -23.67
CA ALA A 469 -8.32 9.57 -24.21
C ALA A 469 -7.11 9.00 -24.95
N TRP A 470 -6.68 7.80 -24.58
CA TRP A 470 -5.52 7.11 -25.14
C TRP A 470 -5.92 5.98 -26.08
N ASN A 471 -6.83 5.11 -25.64
CA ASN A 471 -7.24 3.88 -26.33
C ASN A 471 -6.04 2.98 -26.70
N GLU A 472 -5.13 2.79 -25.75
CA GLU A 472 -3.91 1.99 -25.95
C GLU A 472 -3.98 0.68 -25.17
N THR A 473 -3.64 -0.44 -25.83
CA THR A 473 -3.67 -1.77 -25.23
C THR A 473 -2.25 -2.28 -24.97
N PHE A 474 -2.03 -2.81 -23.78
CA PHE A 474 -0.79 -3.49 -23.39
C PHE A 474 -1.09 -4.95 -23.04
N GLU A 475 -0.13 -5.84 -23.31
CA GLU A 475 -0.18 -7.24 -22.91
C GLU A 475 1.09 -7.58 -22.12
N PHE A 476 0.93 -8.27 -21.00
CA PHE A 476 2.00 -8.74 -20.14
C PHE A 476 1.83 -10.25 -19.91
N GLU A 477 2.94 -10.98 -19.86
CA GLU A 477 2.95 -12.38 -19.43
C GLU A 477 3.39 -12.43 -17.96
N ILE A 478 2.58 -13.08 -17.12
CA ILE A 478 2.79 -13.19 -15.68
C ILE A 478 2.87 -14.66 -15.33
N ASP A 479 4.08 -15.17 -15.09
CA ASP A 479 4.35 -16.57 -14.78
C ASP A 479 3.94 -16.97 -13.36
N VAL A 480 4.05 -16.06 -12.39
CA VAL A 480 3.70 -16.30 -10.97
C VAL A 480 2.66 -15.28 -10.47
N PRO A 481 1.40 -15.38 -10.91
CA PRO A 481 0.34 -14.40 -10.60
C PRO A 481 0.11 -14.15 -9.10
N GLN A 482 0.32 -15.16 -8.26
CA GLN A 482 0.11 -15.06 -6.80
C GLN A 482 1.11 -14.12 -6.10
N LEU A 483 2.23 -13.78 -6.75
CA LEU A 483 3.22 -12.84 -6.23
C LEU A 483 3.15 -11.47 -6.91
N ALA A 484 2.52 -11.38 -8.08
CA ALA A 484 2.47 -10.18 -8.89
C ALA A 484 1.52 -9.11 -8.32
N LEU A 485 1.93 -7.85 -8.45
CA LEU A 485 1.09 -6.66 -8.32
C LEU A 485 1.07 -5.92 -9.66
N VAL A 486 -0.04 -5.25 -9.93
CA VAL A 486 -0.17 -4.33 -11.06
C VAL A 486 -0.28 -2.92 -10.50
N ARG A 487 0.51 -2.01 -11.06
CA ARG A 487 0.54 -0.59 -10.69
C ARG A 487 0.25 0.26 -11.91
N PHE A 488 -0.73 1.15 -11.78
CA PHE A 488 -1.07 2.19 -12.73
C PHE A 488 -0.62 3.52 -12.14
N MET A 489 0.18 4.27 -12.88
CA MET A 489 0.69 5.58 -12.45
C MET A 489 0.43 6.60 -13.54
N VAL A 490 -0.04 7.79 -13.13
CA VAL A 490 -0.24 8.91 -14.04
C VAL A 490 0.80 9.99 -13.74
N GLU A 491 1.44 10.47 -14.79
CA GLU A 491 2.46 11.51 -14.74
C GLU A 491 2.06 12.69 -15.63
N ASP A 492 2.38 13.90 -15.18
CA ASP A 492 2.36 15.13 -15.98
C ASP A 492 3.71 15.24 -16.69
N PHE A 493 3.71 15.04 -18.01
CA PHE A 493 4.93 15.04 -18.80
C PHE A 493 5.57 16.43 -18.83
N ASP A 494 6.89 16.48 -18.67
CA ASP A 494 7.66 17.71 -18.83
C ASP A 494 8.92 17.40 -19.63
N ALA A 495 9.09 18.09 -20.76
CA ALA A 495 10.25 17.88 -21.64
C ALA A 495 11.58 18.39 -21.02
N SER A 496 11.50 19.30 -20.05
CA SER A 496 12.66 19.99 -19.47
C SER A 496 12.99 19.55 -18.04
N THR A 497 12.03 18.96 -17.33
CA THR A 497 12.20 18.52 -15.93
C THR A 497 11.69 17.09 -15.72
N LYS A 498 11.89 16.54 -14.53
CA LYS A 498 11.27 15.25 -14.18
C LYS A 498 9.76 15.43 -14.17
N ASN A 499 9.05 14.46 -14.77
CA ASN A 499 7.59 14.45 -14.78
C ASN A 499 7.02 14.57 -13.36
N ASP A 500 5.96 15.35 -13.22
CA ASP A 500 5.27 15.51 -11.93
C ASP A 500 4.33 14.30 -11.73
N PHE A 501 4.39 13.66 -10.56
CA PHE A 501 3.48 12.58 -10.21
C PHE A 501 2.06 13.13 -9.99
N ILE A 502 1.07 12.57 -10.68
CA ILE A 502 -0.35 12.99 -10.55
C ILE A 502 -1.07 12.08 -9.56
N GLY A 503 -1.01 10.77 -9.77
CA GLY A 503 -1.71 9.79 -8.95
C GLY A 503 -1.40 8.36 -9.35
N GLN A 504 -1.83 7.40 -8.52
CA GLN A 504 -1.58 5.98 -8.80
C GLN A 504 -2.68 5.05 -8.26
N PHE A 505 -2.67 3.82 -8.75
CA PHE A 505 -3.38 2.69 -8.17
C PHE A 505 -2.52 1.42 -8.26
N THR A 506 -2.34 0.71 -7.15
CA THR A 506 -1.62 -0.57 -7.13
C THR A 506 -2.48 -1.61 -6.43
N ALA A 507 -2.54 -2.83 -6.96
CA ALA A 507 -3.19 -3.97 -6.30
C ALA A 507 -2.50 -5.29 -6.63
N PRO A 508 -2.65 -6.34 -5.80
CA PRO A 508 -2.27 -7.69 -6.17
C PRO A 508 -3.02 -8.12 -7.43
N PHE A 509 -2.36 -8.83 -8.35
CA PHE A 509 -2.98 -9.31 -9.58
C PHE A 509 -4.21 -10.19 -9.30
N THR A 510 -4.14 -11.02 -8.26
CA THR A 510 -5.24 -11.88 -7.78
C THR A 510 -6.44 -11.12 -7.21
N SER A 511 -6.26 -9.83 -6.92
CA SER A 511 -7.31 -8.93 -6.44
C SER A 511 -7.91 -8.05 -7.56
N LEU A 512 -7.45 -8.20 -8.81
CA LEU A 512 -8.04 -7.49 -9.94
C LEU A 512 -9.18 -8.30 -10.54
N LYS A 513 -10.32 -7.63 -10.76
CA LYS A 513 -11.43 -8.18 -11.54
C LYS A 513 -11.12 -8.12 -13.05
N GLN A 514 -11.83 -8.91 -13.84
CA GLN A 514 -11.80 -8.85 -15.30
C GLN A 514 -12.97 -8.02 -15.83
N GLY A 515 -12.78 -7.36 -16.97
CA GLY A 515 -13.81 -6.53 -17.59
C GLY A 515 -13.40 -5.06 -17.71
N GLU A 516 -14.38 -4.22 -17.99
CA GLU A 516 -14.19 -2.78 -18.12
C GLU A 516 -14.37 -2.07 -16.79
N PHE A 517 -13.39 -1.26 -16.41
CA PHE A 517 -13.38 -0.57 -15.14
C PHE A 517 -12.98 0.88 -15.30
N TYR A 518 -13.54 1.72 -14.45
CA TYR A 518 -13.17 3.12 -14.35
C TYR A 518 -12.51 3.37 -13.00
N TYR A 519 -11.34 4.02 -13.03
CA TYR A 519 -10.58 4.26 -11.82
C TYR A 519 -10.28 5.74 -11.64
N TYR A 520 -10.61 6.26 -10.46
CA TYR A 520 -10.12 7.54 -9.99
C TYR A 520 -8.74 7.32 -9.39
N PHE A 521 -7.70 7.77 -10.10
CA PHE A 521 -6.34 7.73 -9.57
C PHE A 521 -6.29 8.42 -8.21
N LEU A 522 -5.64 7.77 -7.23
CA LEU A 522 -5.37 8.40 -5.95
C LEU A 522 -4.35 9.51 -6.21
N GLY A 523 -4.84 10.72 -6.45
CA GLY A 523 -4.03 11.92 -6.33
C GLY A 523 -3.54 12.03 -4.90
N GLY A 524 -2.35 12.60 -4.69
CA GLY A 524 -1.63 12.71 -3.42
C GLY A 524 -2.33 13.44 -2.25
N SER A 525 -3.65 13.42 -2.18
CA SER A 525 -4.51 14.14 -1.24
C SER A 525 -5.86 13.45 -0.98
N PHE A 526 -5.93 12.11 -0.81
CA PHE A 526 -7.13 11.48 -0.21
C PHE A 526 -6.77 10.42 0.84
N PHE A 527 -6.04 10.87 1.85
CA PHE A 527 -6.12 10.42 3.26
C PHE A 527 -5.57 11.55 4.13
N THR A 528 -6.21 12.73 4.11
CA THR A 528 -5.96 13.78 5.08
C THR A 528 -7.27 14.09 5.78
N GLN A 529 -7.53 13.40 6.89
CA GLN A 529 -8.39 13.99 7.92
C GLN A 529 -7.64 15.19 8.49
N ASN A 530 -8.30 16.35 8.43
CA ASN A 530 -7.83 17.62 8.94
C ASN A 530 -7.35 17.52 10.38
N THR A 531 -6.13 17.98 10.65
CA THR A 531 -5.77 18.55 11.96
C THR A 531 -4.68 19.61 11.79
N THR A 532 -5.08 20.86 11.93
CA THR A 532 -4.23 22.05 12.02
C THR A 532 -3.46 21.99 13.33
N VAL A 533 -2.13 22.16 13.31
CA VAL A 533 -1.33 22.33 14.55
C VAL A 533 -0.55 23.63 14.47
N GLY A 534 -0.84 24.53 15.41
CA GLY A 534 -0.03 25.71 15.69
C GLY A 534 1.24 25.32 16.46
N SER A 535 2.38 25.87 16.04
CA SER A 535 3.67 25.66 16.69
C SER A 535 3.97 26.74 17.73
N LYS A 536 4.58 26.35 18.86
CA LYS A 536 5.41 27.22 19.69
C LYS A 536 6.71 26.51 20.04
N ARG A 537 7.82 27.21 19.80
CA ARG A 537 9.22 26.83 20.05
C ARG A 537 9.62 27.03 21.53
N ARG A 538 10.51 26.18 22.05
CA ARG A 538 11.93 26.45 22.43
C ARG A 538 12.43 25.50 23.52
N GLY A 539 13.71 25.11 23.42
CA GLY A 539 14.54 24.66 24.54
C GLY A 539 15.67 23.71 24.12
N LEU A 540 16.88 24.23 23.91
CA LEU A 540 18.12 23.41 23.88
C LEU A 540 18.46 22.97 25.30
N PHE A 541 18.83 21.71 25.53
CA PHE A 541 19.81 21.31 26.54
C PHE A 541 20.48 19.97 26.21
N SER A 542 21.69 19.86 26.76
CA SER A 542 22.78 18.90 26.53
C SER A 542 22.52 17.44 26.96
N ARG A 543 23.35 16.56 26.40
CA ARG A 543 23.42 15.10 26.57
C ARG A 543 23.29 14.60 28.01
N PRO A 544 22.66 13.43 28.18
CA PRO A 544 23.22 12.34 28.98
C PRO A 544 23.66 11.19 28.08
N VAL A 545 24.66 10.46 28.56
CA VAL A 545 25.02 9.11 28.11
C VAL A 545 23.85 8.21 28.52
N GLY A 546 23.22 7.55 27.54
CA GLY A 546 22.04 6.73 27.77
C GLY A 546 22.20 5.35 27.15
N VAL A 547 21.63 4.36 27.82
CA VAL A 547 21.51 2.99 27.33
C VAL A 547 20.44 2.96 26.24
N MET A 548 20.73 2.30 25.11
CA MET A 548 19.78 2.12 24.00
C MET A 548 19.05 0.79 24.15
N GLU A 549 17.73 0.79 24.05
CA GLU A 549 16.96 -0.43 23.83
C GLU A 549 15.96 -0.22 22.69
N LYS A 550 16.07 -1.04 21.63
CA LYS A 550 15.09 -1.06 20.54
C LYS A 550 13.96 -2.04 20.86
N PHE A 551 12.74 -1.53 20.93
CA PHE A 551 11.53 -2.34 21.04
C PHE A 551 10.73 -2.26 19.75
N ARG A 552 10.06 -3.37 19.40
CA ARG A 552 9.04 -3.34 18.35
C ARG A 552 7.74 -3.90 18.89
N VAL A 553 6.66 -3.29 18.46
CA VAL A 553 5.30 -3.66 18.83
C VAL A 553 4.62 -4.26 17.59
N LEU A 554 4.23 -5.53 17.71
CA LEU A 554 3.50 -6.32 16.71
C LEU A 554 2.02 -6.49 17.08
#